data_AF-A0A3B1DN72-F1
#
_entry.id   AF-A0A3B1DN72-F1
#
_cell.length_a   1.000
_cell.length_b   1.000
_cell.length_c   1.000
_cell.angle_alpha   90.00
_cell.angle_beta   90.00
_cell.angle_gamma   90.00
#
_symmetry.space_group_name_H-M   'P 1'
#
loop_
_entity.id
_entity.type
_entity.pdbx_description
1 polymer ?
#
loop_
_entity_poly.entity_id
_entity_poly.type
_entity_poly.pdbx_seq_one_letter_code
_entity_poly.pdbx_strand_id
1 'polypeptide(L)'
;MWVKICGIQNCKTATDVLSCGADAIGLNFYSPSPRSISVTDAQQIVETLPAHVTPVGVFVNHSLSEVVKSCQQLNLNTVQLH
;
A
#
# COMPACT_ATOMS: atom_id res chain seq x y z
N MET A 1 6.68 14.89 12.43
CA MET A 1 5.87 13.75 12.90
C MET A 1 5.59 12.89 11.68
N TRP A 2 5.87 11.58 11.73
CA TRP A 2 5.67 10.70 10.58
C TRP A 2 4.26 10.11 10.60
N VAL A 3 3.53 10.19 9.49
CA VAL A 3 2.10 9.85 9.39
C VAL A 3 1.84 8.91 8.21
N LYS A 4 1.26 7.75 8.52
CA LYS A 4 0.76 6.78 7.54
C LYS A 4 -0.76 6.78 7.47
N ILE A 5 -1.31 6.90 6.26
CA ILE A 5 -2.75 6.73 6.02
C ILE A 5 -3.02 5.37 5.38
N CYS A 6 -3.86 4.54 6.02
CA CYS A 6 -3.99 3.12 5.68
C CYS A 6 -5.32 2.77 5.00
N GLY A 7 -5.30 1.79 4.10
CA GLY A 7 -6.50 1.32 3.39
C GLY A 7 -6.81 2.14 2.14
N ILE A 8 -5.76 2.60 1.44
CA ILE A 8 -5.91 3.33 0.18
C ILE A 8 -6.29 2.33 -0.92
N GLN A 9 -7.30 2.67 -1.71
CA GLN A 9 -7.88 1.79 -2.74
C GLN A 9 -7.84 2.37 -4.15
N ASN A 10 -7.52 3.65 -4.33
CA ASN A 10 -7.48 4.30 -5.64
C ASN A 10 -6.51 5.49 -5.66
N CYS A 11 -6.06 5.87 -6.87
CA CYS A 11 -5.08 6.94 -7.06
C CYS A 11 -5.59 8.30 -6.56
N LYS A 12 -6.87 8.62 -6.73
CA LYS A 12 -7.43 9.90 -6.25
C LYS A 12 -7.23 10.04 -4.74
N THR A 13 -7.60 9.02 -3.97
CA THR A 13 -7.46 9.04 -2.51
C THR A 13 -5.98 9.10 -2.12
N ALA A 14 -5.10 8.38 -2.83
CA ALA A 14 -3.66 8.48 -2.64
C ALA A 14 -3.19 9.92 -2.82
N THR A 15 -3.52 10.58 -3.93
CA THR A 15 -3.16 11.98 -4.19
C THR A 15 -3.70 12.93 -3.12
N ASP A 16 -4.96 12.77 -2.74
CA ASP A 16 -5.60 13.62 -1.72
C ASP A 16 -4.84 13.53 -0.39
N VAL A 17 -4.52 12.34 0.11
CA VAL A 17 -3.79 12.18 1.39
C VAL A 17 -2.34 12.67 1.32
N LEU A 18 -1.71 12.56 0.15
CA LEU A 18 -0.37 13.09 -0.07
C LEU A 18 -0.35 14.62 -0.10
N SER A 19 -1.37 15.25 -0.68
CA SER A 19 -1.53 16.71 -0.64
C SER A 19 -1.70 17.25 0.78
N CYS A 20 -2.21 16.42 1.70
CA CYS A 20 -2.32 16.72 3.13
C CYS A 20 -1.04 16.45 3.92
N GLY A 21 0.04 15.98 3.27
CA GLY A 21 1.35 15.78 3.88
C GLY A 21 1.57 14.41 4.52
N ALA A 22 0.88 13.35 4.07
CA ALA A 22 1.17 12.00 4.53
C ALA A 22 2.55 11.51 4.05
N ASP A 23 3.33 10.90 4.95
CA ASP A 23 4.64 10.33 4.64
C ASP A 23 4.56 8.92 4.01
N ALA A 24 3.43 8.23 4.23
CA ALA A 24 3.24 6.86 3.78
C ALA A 24 1.77 6.51 3.55
N ILE A 25 1.57 5.50 2.69
CA ILE A 25 0.25 4.92 2.43
C ILE A 25 0.23 3.42 2.72
N GLY A 26 -0.90 2.90 3.20
CA GLY A 26 -1.11 1.47 3.44
C GLY A 26 -2.00 0.83 2.38
N LEU A 27 -1.49 -0.19 1.71
CA LEU A 27 -2.17 -1.00 0.70
C LEU A 27 -2.52 -2.35 1.33
N ASN A 28 -3.81 -2.63 1.52
CA ASN A 28 -4.25 -3.82 2.26
C ASN A 28 -4.58 -4.98 1.31
N PHE A 29 -3.83 -6.06 1.38
CA PHE A 29 -4.02 -7.23 0.52
C PHE A 29 -4.91 -8.31 1.15
N TYR A 30 -5.43 -8.10 2.36
CA TYR A 30 -6.36 -9.03 3.00
C TYR A 30 -7.78 -8.89 2.44
N SER A 31 -8.17 -9.80 1.55
CA SER A 31 -9.45 -9.75 0.82
C SER A 31 -10.73 -9.66 1.67
N PRO A 32 -10.82 -10.19 2.90
CA PRO A 32 -12.01 -9.99 3.75
C PRO A 32 -12.15 -8.56 4.30
N SER A 33 -11.11 -7.72 4.20
CA SER A 33 -11.19 -6.32 4.62
C SER A 33 -11.98 -5.49 3.61
N PRO A 34 -12.91 -4.61 4.04
CA PRO A 34 -13.58 -3.68 3.12
C PRO A 34 -12.61 -2.67 2.49
N ARG A 35 -11.41 -2.54 3.05
CA ARG A 35 -10.32 -1.69 2.56
C ARG A 35 -9.31 -2.45 1.70
N SER A 36 -9.63 -3.69 1.28
CA SER A 36 -8.72 -4.49 0.46
C SER A 36 -8.51 -3.85 -0.91
N ILE A 37 -7.34 -4.08 -1.50
CA ILE A 37 -7.00 -3.62 -2.85
C ILE A 37 -6.43 -4.78 -3.67
N SER A 38 -6.70 -4.79 -4.98
CA SER A 38 -6.07 -5.73 -5.90
C SER A 38 -4.60 -5.36 -6.14
N VAL A 39 -3.77 -6.33 -6.55
CA VAL A 39 -2.37 -6.04 -6.91
C VAL A 39 -2.31 -5.10 -8.13
N THR A 40 -3.24 -5.22 -9.07
CA THR A 40 -3.30 -4.34 -10.26
C THR A 40 -3.58 -2.89 -9.88
N ASP A 41 -4.56 -2.64 -9.02
CA ASP A 41 -4.88 -1.27 -8.59
C ASP A 41 -3.77 -0.71 -7.68
N ALA A 42 -3.16 -1.56 -6.85
CA ALA A 42 -2.00 -1.19 -6.05
C ALA A 42 -0.82 -0.74 -6.91
N GLN A 43 -0.56 -1.43 -8.03
CA GLN A 43 0.49 -1.05 -8.99
C GLN A 43 0.25 0.36 -9.53
N GLN A 44 -0.98 0.66 -9.98
CA GLN A 44 -1.34 1.97 -10.49
C GLN A 44 -1.09 3.09 -9.46
N ILE A 45 -1.37 2.82 -8.18
CA ILE A 45 -1.09 3.78 -7.11
C ILE A 45 0.41 3.95 -6.94
N VAL A 46 1.15 2.84 -6.76
CA VAL A 46 2.60 2.86 -6.47
C VAL A 46 3.37 3.60 -7.56
N GLU A 47 3.03 3.40 -8.83
CA GLU A 47 3.67 4.08 -9.97
C GLU A 47 3.48 5.61 -9.96
N THR A 48 2.45 6.11 -9.28
CA THR A 48 2.17 7.55 -9.17
C THR A 48 2.76 8.21 -7.93
N LEU A 49 3.38 7.44 -7.03
CA LEU A 49 3.88 7.97 -5.77
C LEU A 49 5.16 8.79 -5.96
N PRO A 50 5.26 9.97 -5.33
CA PRO A 50 6.52 10.67 -5.19
C PRO A 50 7.56 9.82 -4.45
N ALA A 51 8.83 9.98 -4.78
CA ALA A 51 9.93 9.18 -4.19
C ALA A 51 10.07 9.28 -2.66
N HIS A 52 9.54 10.34 -2.03
CA HIS A 52 9.58 10.53 -0.58
C HIS A 52 8.45 9.80 0.17
N VAL A 53 7.46 9.26 -0.55
CA VAL A 53 6.31 8.57 0.04
C VAL A 53 6.61 7.08 0.14
N THR A 54 6.36 6.49 1.31
CA THR A 54 6.55 5.05 1.52
C THR A 54 5.25 4.27 1.29
N PRO A 55 5.14 3.42 0.24
CA PRO A 55 4.05 2.46 0.15
C PRO A 55 4.30 1.28 1.09
N VAL A 56 3.29 0.92 1.89
CA VAL A 56 3.36 -0.19 2.85
C VAL A 56 2.32 -1.25 2.51
N GLY A 57 2.77 -2.46 2.20
CA GLY A 57 1.89 -3.61 2.00
C GLY A 57 1.41 -4.18 3.34
N VAL A 58 0.10 -4.27 3.55
CA VAL A 58 -0.51 -4.84 4.76
C VAL A 58 -1.01 -6.24 4.45
N PHE A 59 -0.55 -7.21 5.24
CA PHE A 59 -0.86 -8.62 5.08
C PHE A 59 -1.35 -9.20 6.40
N VAL A 60 -2.37 -10.06 6.33
CA VAL A 60 -2.95 -10.76 7.49
C VAL A 60 -2.83 -12.25 7.22
N ASN A 61 -2.01 -12.96 8.01
CA ASN A 61 -1.77 -14.41 7.91
C ASN A 61 -1.46 -14.94 6.49
N HIS A 62 -0.91 -14.11 5.60
CA HIS A 62 -0.45 -14.57 4.29
C HIS A 62 0.83 -15.39 4.45
N SER A 63 1.02 -16.35 3.56
CA SER A 63 2.29 -17.07 3.49
C SER A 63 3.42 -16.13 3.07
N LEU A 64 4.65 -16.47 3.47
CA LEU A 64 5.83 -15.68 3.10
C LEU A 64 5.99 -15.56 1.58
N SER A 65 5.67 -16.61 0.82
CA SER A 65 5.74 -16.61 -0.64
C SER A 65 4.76 -15.62 -1.27
N GLU A 66 3.55 -15.50 -0.73
CA GLU A 66 2.57 -14.51 -1.19
C GLU A 66 3.05 -13.08 -0.91
N VAL A 67 3.56 -12.82 0.30
CA VAL A 67 4.11 -11.51 0.68
C VAL A 67 5.26 -11.12 -0.24
N VAL A 68 6.24 -12.01 -0.44
CA VAL A 68 7.40 -11.77 -1.29
C VAL A 68 6.98 -11.51 -2.74
N LYS A 69 6.04 -12.29 -3.27
CA LYS A 69 5.52 -12.11 -4.64
C LYS A 69 4.88 -10.73 -4.81
N SER A 70 4.03 -10.31 -3.88
CA SER A 70 3.43 -8.98 -3.90
C SER A 70 4.48 -7.87 -3.81
N CYS A 71 5.50 -8.02 -2.95
CA CYS A 71 6.56 -7.02 -2.81
C CYS A 71 7.41 -6.90 -4.08
N GLN A 72 7.75 -8.02 -4.72
CA GLN A 72 8.52 -8.03 -5.97
C GLN A 72 7.72 -7.40 -7.12
N GLN A 73 6.43 -7.74 -7.23
CA GLN A 73 5.58 -7.21 -8.30
C GLN A 73 5.37 -5.69 -8.17
N LEU A 74 5.19 -5.21 -6.94
CA LEU A 74 4.85 -3.82 -6.64
C LEU A 74 6.06 -2.96 -6.23
N ASN A 75 7.28 -3.53 -6.26
CA ASN A 75 8.50 -2.91 -5.74
C ASN A 75 8.35 -2.32 -4.31
N LEU A 76 7.67 -3.06 -3.43
CA LEU A 76 7.48 -2.64 -2.04
C LEU A 76 8.69 -3.01 -1.19
N ASN A 77 9.22 -2.00 -0.49
CA ASN A 77 10.33 -2.18 0.46
C ASN A 77 9.88 -2.17 1.92
N THR A 78 8.57 -2.09 2.17
CA THR A 78 8.01 -2.02 3.52
C THR A 78 6.72 -2.84 3.60
N VAL A 79 6.66 -3.72 4.60
CA VAL A 79 5.51 -4.57 4.88
C VAL A 79 5.05 -4.38 6.31
N GLN A 80 3.74 -4.51 6.53
CA GLN A 80 3.10 -4.56 7.83
C GLN A 80 2.42 -5.92 7.96
N LEU A 81 2.93 -6.75 8.86
CA LEU A 81 2.32 -8.01 9.24
C LEU A 81 1.34 -7.73 10.39
N HIS A 82 0.07 -8.05 10.17
CA HIS A 82 -1.01 -7.88 11.14
C HIS A 82 -1.59 -9.26 11.50
#